data_AF-A0A1W6K914-F1
#
_entry.id   AF-A0A1W6K914-F1
#
_cell.length_a   1.000
_cell.length_b   1.000
_cell.length_c   1.000
_cell.angle_alpha   90.00
_cell.angle_beta   90.00
_cell.angle_gamma   90.00
#
_symmetry.space_group_name_H-M   'P 1'
#
loop_
_entity.id
_entity.type
_entity.pdbx_description
1 polymer ?
#
loop_
_entity_poly.entity_id
_entity_poly.type
_entity_poly.pdbx_seq_one_letter_code
_entity_poly.pdbx_strand_id
1 'polypeptide(L)' 'MSRMALSDWKDENYPGDRPTLRTCQNWANQGLIPGAVKVGGLWFIDLEIEKQANGNKRIARILAA' A
#
# COMPACT_ATOMS: atom_id res chain seq x y z
N MET A 1 11.78 7.31 -9.22
CA MET A 1 10.38 7.45 -8.76
C MET A 1 9.43 6.60 -9.59
N SER A 2 9.47 5.28 -9.39
CA SER A 2 8.44 4.38 -9.93
C SER A 2 7.21 4.42 -9.02
N ARG A 3 6.07 4.85 -9.57
CA ARG A 3 4.80 4.95 -8.85
C ARG A 3 3.87 3.86 -9.36
N MET A 4 3.31 3.08 -8.45
CA MET A 4 2.31 2.05 -8.75
C MET A 4 0.92 2.57 -8.38
N ALA A 5 -0.12 2.23 -9.15
CA ALA A 5 -1.47 2.56 -8.75
C ALA A 5 -1.87 1.79 -7.48
N LEU A 6 -2.68 2.40 -6.61
CA LEU A 6 -3.12 1.74 -5.38
C LEU A 6 -3.92 0.45 -5.66
N SER A 7 -4.63 0.39 -6.79
CA SER A 7 -5.31 -0.82 -7.27
C SER A 7 -4.33 -1.97 -7.49
N ASP A 8 -3.23 -1.70 -8.17
CA ASP A 8 -2.24 -2.71 -8.54
C ASP A 8 -1.46 -3.13 -7.30
N TRP A 9 -1.10 -2.15 -6.45
CA TRP A 9 -0.49 -2.41 -5.14
C TRP A 9 -1.34 -3.34 -4.28
N LYS A 10 -2.65 -3.12 -4.26
CA LYS A 10 -3.59 -3.98 -3.52
C LYS A 10 -3.58 -5.41 -4.05
N ASP A 11 -3.58 -5.57 -5.37
CA ASP A 11 -3.60 -6.89 -6.00
C ASP A 11 -2.28 -7.65 -5.79
N GLU A 12 -1.15 -6.95 -5.76
CA GLU A 12 0.16 -7.55 -5.44
C GLU A 12 0.32 -7.90 -3.95
N ASN A 13 -0.16 -7.04 -3.04
CA ASN A 13 0.07 -7.21 -1.60
C ASN A 13 -0.96 -8.14 -0.94
N TYR A 14 -2.14 -8.30 -1.54
CA TYR A 14 -3.21 -9.13 -1.00
C TYR A 14 -3.68 -10.14 -2.06
N PRO A 15 -2.89 -11.19 -2.37
CA PRO A 15 -3.35 -12.28 -3.23
C PRO A 15 -4.32 -13.18 -2.44
N GLY A 16 -5.62 -12.86 -2.43
CA GLY A 16 -6.64 -13.66 -1.72
C GLY A 16 -7.82 -12.83 -1.24
N ASP A 17 -8.08 -12.84 0.07
CA ASP A 17 -9.09 -12.00 0.71
C ASP A 17 -8.65 -10.53 0.65
N ARG A 18 -9.04 -9.90 -0.46
CA ARG A 18 -8.59 -8.56 -0.83
C ARG A 18 -9.45 -7.53 -0.11
N PRO A 19 -8.85 -6.60 0.65
CA PRO A 19 -9.58 -5.41 1.08
C PRO A 19 -10.16 -4.68 -0.13
N THR A 20 -11.30 -4.01 0.07
CA THR A 20 -11.87 -3.18 -1.00
C THR A 20 -10.92 -2.03 -1.34
N LEU A 21 -10.99 -1.51 -2.57
CA LEU A 21 -10.18 -0.35 -2.95
C LEU A 21 -10.44 0.84 -2.02
N ARG A 22 -11.68 1.02 -1.56
CA ARG A 22 -12.06 2.07 -0.60
C ARG A 22 -11.39 1.88 0.75
N THR A 23 -11.25 0.65 1.23
CA THR A 23 -10.48 0.34 2.45
C THR A 23 -9.02 0.77 2.29
N CYS A 24 -8.39 0.41 1.17
CA CYS A 24 -7.00 0.81 0.89
C CYS A 24 -6.86 2.34 0.77
N GLN A 25 -7.83 3.01 0.15
CA GLN A 25 -7.85 4.48 0.08
C GLN A 25 -7.97 5.11 1.47
N ASN A 26 -8.79 4.55 2.36
CA ASN A 26 -8.89 5.00 3.74
C ASN A 26 -7.56 4.83 4.48
N TRP A 27 -6.88 3.69 4.32
CA TRP A 27 -5.56 3.47 4.89
C TRP A 27 -4.50 4.43 4.35
N ALA A 28 -4.54 4.72 3.05
CA ALA A 28 -3.70 5.72 2.41
C ALA A 28 -3.95 7.13 3.00
N ASN A 29 -5.22 7.52 3.17
CA ASN A 29 -5.58 8.77 3.84
C ASN A 29 -5.13 8.81 5.31
N GLN A 30 -5.13 7.67 6.01
CA GLN A 30 -4.69 7.55 7.40
C GLN A 30 -3.16 7.46 7.54
N GLY A 31 -2.41 7.47 6.44
CA GLY A 31 -0.95 7.32 6.46
C GLY A 31 -0.48 5.91 6.85
N LEU A 32 -1.36 4.91 6.80
CA LEU A 32 -1.03 3.53 7.13
C LEU A 32 -0.27 2.81 6.00
N ILE A 33 -0.35 3.34 4.78
CA ILE A 33 0.38 2.83 3.62
C ILE A 33 1.57 3.77 3.34
N PRO A 34 2.82 3.33 3.61
CA PRO A 34 4.00 4.14 3.32
C PRO A 34 4.11 4.44 1.83
N GLY A 35 4.53 5.67 1.50
CA GLY A 35 4.67 6.09 0.11
C GLY A 35 3.35 6.35 -0.61
N ALA A 36 2.20 6.31 0.09
CA ALA A 36 0.92 6.66 -0.52
C ALA A 36 0.84 8.16 -0.82
N VAL A 37 0.59 8.49 -2.09
CA VAL A 37 0.45 9.85 -2.60
C VAL A 37 -0.81 9.96 -3.45
N LYS A 38 -1.55 11.06 -3.26
CA LYS A 38 -2.74 11.37 -4.04
C LYS A 38 -2.39 12.35 -5.15
N VAL A 39 -2.62 11.96 -6.41
CA VAL A 39 -2.32 12.77 -7.59
C VAL A 39 -3.57 12.78 -8.48
N GLY A 40 -4.11 13.98 -8.75
CA GLY A 40 -5.28 14.11 -9.63
C GLY A 40 -6.53 13.35 -9.16
N GLY A 41 -6.70 13.17 -7.85
CA GLY A 41 -7.82 12.40 -7.27
C GLY A 41 -7.59 10.88 -7.21
N LEU A 42 -6.54 10.37 -7.84
CA LEU A 42 -6.14 8.96 -7.80
C LEU A 42 -5.03 8.74 -6.78
N TRP A 43 -4.95 7.51 -6.27
CA TRP A 43 -3.94 7.10 -5.31
C TRP A 43 -2.84 6.28 -5.96
N PHE A 44 -1.61 6.64 -5.65
CA PHE A 44 -0.40 5.98 -6.10
C PHE A 44 0.49 5.65 -4.90
N ILE A 45 1.28 4.59 -5.02
CA ILE A 45 2.29 4.20 -4.04
C ILE A 45 3.66 4.43 -4.66
N ASP A 46 4.48 5.21 -3.98
CA ASP A 46 5.90 5.31 -4.27
C ASP A 46 6.61 4.04 -3.79
N LEU A 47 7.10 3.24 -4.75
CA LEU A 47 7.69 1.94 -4.49
C LEU A 47 9.05 2.03 -3.80
N GLU A 48 9.76 3.15 -3.92
CA GLU A 48 11.05 3.33 -3.26
C GLU A 48 10.82 3.56 -1.76
N ILE A 49 9.85 4.42 -1.42
CA ILE A 49 9.44 4.67 -0.04
C ILE A 49 8.81 3.42 0.58
N GLU A 50 7.93 2.72 -0.15
CA GLU A 50 7.30 1.49 0.34
C GLU A 50 8.35 0.41 0.64
N LYS A 51 9.32 0.19 -0.26
CA LYS A 51 10.41 -0.76 -0.05
C LYS A 51 11.30 -0.38 1.14
N GLN A 52 11.61 0.89 1.31
CA GLN A 52 12.39 1.36 2.46
C GLN A 52 11.65 1.17 3.79
N ALA A 53 10.34 1.45 3.81
CA ALA A 53 9.51 1.29 5.00
C ALA A 53 9.25 -0.19 5.34
N ASN A 54 9.07 -1.04 4.33
CA ASN A 54 8.69 -2.44 4.49
C ASN A 54 9.87 -3.43 4.47
N GLY A 55 11.07 -2.99 4.08
CA GLY A 55 12.28 -3.81 3.92
C GLY A 55 12.72 -4.61 5.15
N ASN A 56 12.21 -4.30 6.36
CA ASN A 56 12.45 -5.07 7.58
C ASN A 56 11.17 -5.52 8.33
N LYS A 57 9.96 -5.20 7.86
CA LYS A 57 8.70 -5.39 8.62
C LYS A 57 7.58 -6.17 7.92
N ARG A 58 7.78 -6.64 6.68
CA ARG A 58 6.77 -7.47 5.98
C ARG A 58 6.42 -8.77 6.71
N ILE A 59 7.36 -9.36 7.46
CA ILE A 59 7.15 -10.63 8.18
C ILE A 59 6.39 -10.43 9.50
N ALA A 60 6.55 -9.29 10.18
CA ALA A 60 6.02 -9.10 11.53
C ALA A 60 4.50 -8.90 11.58
N ARG A 61 3.85 -8.44 10.49
CA ARG A 61 2.41 -8.15 10.49
C ARG A 61 1.53 -9.33 10.08
N ILE A 62 2.09 -10.32 9.39
CA ILE A 62 1.40 -11.57 9.03
C ILE A 62 1.48 -12.59 10.19
N LEU A 63 2.49 -12.50 11.06
CA LEU A 63 2.67 -13.39 12.22
C LEU A 63 1.97 -12.93 13.51
N ALA A 64 1.22 -11.82 13.48
CA ALA A 64 0.53 -11.28 14.65
C ALA A 64 -1.01 -11.52 14.62
N ALA A 65 -1.48 -12.38 13.73
CA ALA A 65 -2.87 -12.84 13.65
C ALA A 65 -2.97 -14.30 14.10
#